data_AF-A0A846XH59-F1
#
_entry.id   AF-A0A846XH59-F1
#
_cell.length_a   1.000
_cell.length_b   1.000
_cell.length_c   1.000
_cell.angle_alpha   90.00
_cell.angle_beta   90.00
_cell.angle_gamma   90.00
#
_symmetry.space_group_name_H-M   'P 1'
#
loop_
_entity.id
_entity.type
_entity.pdbx_description
1 polymer ?
#
loop_
_entity_poly.entity_id
_entity_poly.type
_entity_poly.pdbx_seq_one_letter_code
_entity_poly.pdbx_strand_id
1 'polypeptide(L)'
;MTETTGPTLRSTPLQYRVPEPGTRQMGYRDAGHSPRLRVALTTGDDLLARIPDSDVATFRGDAYRRLTPAEFARVDAVYTQGLEAACRWFTTRSGQPCRHNLDSRTDPIWFGRNEVAWADRMRTVLRPRPAARRFPPARAVGPTDEWLDILGLYRFLGGFVAGSRGRGHTVVRLRGAQAAFLLHGMRLELPPDLNYSVGTGMTTVRLDTRTVEWIRARTADPVDAAALATMLFTGATAVELGCVPRVASTGDALVFTGPIGYSQAADVYVWVIPPAARPLLEDACAYRENHPEGGLKLFTGAIGAAGARLRDTAAHCGIALPESHHWHRSWIRQSGLLRGQEQPEYVRNTDLLFGLRLVSRPGPERGE
;
A
#
# COMPACT_ATOMS: atom_id res chain seq x y z
N MET A 1 33.94 -30.85 62.20
CA MET A 1 33.67 -31.97 61.29
C MET A 1 32.18 -31.93 60.99
N THR A 2 31.76 -31.01 60.13
CA THR A 2 31.33 -31.27 58.73
C THR A 2 30.03 -32.08 58.66
N GLU A 3 28.92 -31.38 58.93
CA GLU A 3 27.58 -31.76 58.50
C GLU A 3 27.43 -31.51 57.00
N THR A 4 26.95 -32.53 56.31
CA THR A 4 26.59 -32.55 54.90
C THR A 4 25.14 -32.11 54.77
N THR A 5 24.89 -30.91 54.27
CA THR A 5 23.58 -30.48 53.78
C THR A 5 23.74 -30.00 52.35
N GLY A 6 23.09 -30.73 51.43
CA GLY A 6 23.15 -30.44 49.99
C GLY A 6 22.55 -29.07 49.65
N PRO A 7 23.06 -28.38 48.63
CA PRO A 7 22.49 -27.12 48.19
C PRO A 7 21.20 -27.36 47.42
N THR A 8 20.08 -26.93 48.02
CA THR A 8 18.80 -26.71 47.37
C THR A 8 18.98 -25.64 46.29
N LEU A 9 19.08 -26.05 45.02
CA LEU A 9 19.01 -25.16 43.87
C LEU A 9 17.61 -24.55 43.79
N ARG A 10 17.42 -23.39 44.44
CA ARG A 10 16.32 -22.49 44.15
C ARG A 10 16.56 -21.93 42.74
N SER A 11 15.85 -22.49 41.76
CA SER A 11 15.76 -21.89 40.43
C SER A 11 15.00 -20.56 40.54
N THR A 12 15.73 -19.45 40.59
CA THR A 12 15.17 -18.13 40.36
C THR A 12 14.64 -18.13 38.92
N PRO A 13 13.34 -17.88 38.66
CA PRO A 13 12.89 -17.74 37.29
C PRO A 13 13.58 -16.52 36.69
N LEU A 14 14.34 -16.75 35.61
CA LEU A 14 14.80 -15.69 34.72
C LEU A 14 13.56 -14.90 34.30
N GLN A 15 13.40 -13.71 34.88
CA GLN A 15 12.39 -12.75 34.44
C GLN A 15 12.75 -12.35 33.01
N TYR A 16 12.16 -13.04 32.05
CA TYR A 16 12.09 -12.60 30.67
C TYR A 16 11.26 -11.32 30.66
N ARG A 17 11.92 -10.16 30.78
CA ARG A 17 11.29 -8.88 30.49
C ARG A 17 10.98 -8.88 29.00
N VAL A 18 9.72 -9.07 28.67
CA VAL A 18 9.16 -8.75 27.36
C VAL A 18 9.59 -7.32 27.03
N PRO A 19 10.25 -7.07 25.88
CA PRO A 19 10.50 -5.71 25.43
C PRO A 19 9.14 -5.01 25.31
N GLU A 20 8.92 -3.96 26.10
CA GLU A 20 7.71 -3.17 25.99
C GLU A 20 7.54 -2.70 24.53
N PRO A 21 6.34 -2.82 23.94
CA PRO A 21 6.07 -2.28 22.62
C PRO A 21 6.31 -0.76 22.64
N GLY A 22 6.99 -0.23 21.63
CA GLY A 22 7.43 1.17 21.52
C GLY A 22 6.32 2.21 21.42
N THR A 23 5.09 1.90 21.84
CA THR A 23 3.91 2.76 21.79
C THR A 23 3.74 3.67 23.02
N ARG A 24 4.77 3.82 23.87
CA ARG A 24 4.74 4.71 25.05
C ARG A 24 5.67 5.93 25.02
N GLN A 25 6.15 6.35 23.85
CA GLN A 25 6.81 7.66 23.68
C GLN A 25 6.03 8.56 22.73
N MET A 26 4.83 8.96 23.16
CA MET A 26 4.14 10.15 22.68
C MET A 26 3.67 10.89 23.93
N GLY A 27 4.55 11.76 24.44
CA GLY A 27 4.29 12.63 25.57
C GLY A 27 5.27 13.78 25.52
N TYR A 28 4.82 14.94 25.07
CA TYR A 28 5.55 16.19 25.25
C TYR A 28 5.56 16.52 26.76
N ARG A 29 6.59 16.04 27.46
CA ARG A 29 7.21 16.61 28.67
C ARG A 29 8.30 15.65 29.15
N ASP A 30 9.52 15.86 28.67
CA ASP A 30 10.61 16.25 29.56
C ASP A 30 11.77 16.80 28.74
N ALA A 31 12.13 18.04 29.03
CA ALA A 31 13.30 18.70 28.47
C ALA A 31 14.54 18.11 29.14
N GLY A 32 15.14 17.08 28.54
CA GLY A 32 16.41 16.54 29.00
C GLY A 32 16.81 15.28 28.26
N HIS A 33 17.86 15.37 27.42
CA HIS A 33 18.45 14.27 26.64
C HIS A 33 17.60 13.68 25.50
N SER A 34 17.64 14.33 24.33
CA SER A 34 17.34 13.65 23.06
C SER A 34 18.54 12.81 22.61
N PRO A 35 18.48 11.46 22.62
CA PRO A 35 19.38 10.69 21.79
C PRO A 35 19.06 11.05 20.33
N ARG A 36 20.04 11.55 19.58
CA ARG A 36 19.90 11.80 18.14
C ARG A 36 19.57 10.47 17.46
N LEU A 37 18.29 10.18 17.26
CA LEU A 37 17.84 9.09 16.41
C LEU A 37 18.47 9.34 15.03
N ARG A 38 19.43 8.49 14.66
CA ARG A 38 20.06 8.52 13.35
C ARG A 38 19.02 8.07 12.35
N VAL A 39 18.35 9.02 11.70
CA VAL A 39 17.52 8.72 10.52
C VAL A 39 18.43 8.07 9.47
N ALA A 40 17.97 7.06 8.75
CA ALA A 40 18.70 6.47 7.64
C ALA A 40 18.28 7.14 6.33
N LEU A 41 19.21 7.29 5.38
CA LEU A 41 18.84 7.54 3.98
C LEU A 41 18.82 6.19 3.28
N THR A 42 17.73 5.89 2.57
CA THR A 42 17.63 4.69 1.74
C THR A 42 17.90 5.05 0.29
N THR A 43 18.39 4.07 -0.48
CA THR A 43 18.49 4.18 -1.94
C THR A 43 17.08 4.32 -2.51
N GLY A 44 16.86 5.36 -3.31
CA GLY A 44 15.60 5.54 -4.05
C GLY A 44 15.73 5.08 -5.49
N ASP A 45 15.17 5.85 -6.43
CA ASP A 45 15.24 5.57 -7.87
C ASP A 45 16.10 6.63 -8.59
N ASP A 46 16.29 6.48 -9.90
CA ASP A 46 17.10 7.40 -10.72
C ASP A 46 16.65 8.88 -10.59
N LEU A 47 15.39 9.11 -10.21
CA LEU A 47 14.83 10.46 -10.05
C LEU A 47 15.02 10.98 -8.63
N LEU A 48 14.91 10.11 -7.63
CA LEU A 48 15.04 10.41 -6.21
C LEU A 48 16.07 9.48 -5.56
N ALA A 49 17.35 9.65 -5.91
CA ALA A 49 18.42 8.72 -5.55
C ALA A 49 18.57 8.43 -4.04
N ARG A 50 18.18 9.39 -3.18
CA ARG A 50 18.19 9.22 -1.71
C ARG A 50 16.94 9.82 -1.10
N ILE A 51 16.28 9.07 -0.22
CA ILE A 51 15.13 9.55 0.55
C ILE A 51 15.28 9.16 2.03
N PRO A 52 14.75 9.96 2.98
CA PRO A 52 14.70 9.58 4.38
C PRO A 52 13.81 8.36 4.64
N ASP A 53 14.16 7.59 5.67
CA ASP A 53 13.34 6.49 6.20
C ASP A 53 12.41 6.91 7.36
N SER A 54 12.34 8.21 7.62
CA SER A 54 11.55 8.79 8.70
C SER A 54 10.04 8.75 8.40
N ASP A 55 9.23 8.86 9.46
CA ASP A 55 7.78 8.90 9.38
C ASP A 55 7.25 10.20 8.75
N VAL A 56 5.93 10.26 8.50
CA VAL A 56 5.30 11.44 7.87
C VAL A 56 5.54 12.75 8.64
N ALA A 57 5.62 12.71 9.98
CA ALA A 57 5.77 13.89 10.81
C ALA A 57 7.15 14.55 10.64
N THR A 58 8.18 13.73 10.39
CA THR A 58 9.57 14.18 10.33
C THR A 58 10.18 14.13 8.93
N PHE A 59 9.58 13.39 8.00
CA PHE A 59 10.07 13.15 6.63
C PHE A 59 10.54 14.39 5.88
N ARG A 60 9.69 15.42 5.79
CA ARG A 60 10.02 16.63 5.03
C ARG A 60 11.15 17.42 5.68
N GLY A 61 11.18 17.49 7.01
CA GLY A 61 12.26 18.13 7.77
C GLY A 61 13.58 17.36 7.67
N ASP A 62 13.54 16.03 7.70
CA ASP A 62 14.72 15.19 7.50
C ASP A 62 15.27 15.27 6.08
N ALA A 63 14.39 15.32 5.08
CA ALA A 63 14.80 15.57 3.69
C ALA A 63 15.52 16.92 3.58
N TYR A 64 14.95 17.99 4.15
CA TYR A 64 15.55 19.33 4.13
C TYR A 64 16.92 19.38 4.80
N ARG A 65 17.12 18.63 5.90
CA ARG A 65 18.41 18.58 6.64
C ARG A 65 19.50 17.77 5.93
N ARG A 66 19.14 16.81 5.08
CA ARG A 66 20.06 15.74 4.63
C ARG A 66 20.37 15.77 3.14
N LEU A 67 19.48 16.38 2.37
CA LEU A 67 19.60 16.49 0.91
C LEU A 67 20.18 17.84 0.54
N THR A 68 20.82 17.92 -0.63
CA THR A 68 21.17 19.23 -1.20
C THR A 68 19.89 20.01 -1.53
N PRO A 69 19.93 21.34 -1.67
CA PRO A 69 18.75 22.12 -2.02
C PRO A 69 18.03 21.63 -3.29
N ALA A 70 18.78 21.22 -4.32
CA ALA A 70 18.22 20.69 -5.56
C ALA A 70 17.58 19.30 -5.39
N GLU A 71 18.20 18.42 -4.60
CA GLU A 71 17.64 17.11 -4.25
C GLU A 71 16.35 17.28 -3.42
N PHE A 72 16.37 18.16 -2.42
CA PHE A 72 15.21 18.48 -1.60
C PHE A 72 14.06 19.03 -2.44
N ALA A 73 14.33 19.98 -3.35
CA ALA A 73 13.29 20.54 -4.22
C ALA A 73 12.57 19.46 -5.06
N ARG A 74 13.30 18.44 -5.54
CA ARG A 74 12.69 17.30 -6.26
C ARG A 74 11.82 16.44 -5.34
N VAL A 75 12.31 16.11 -4.15
CA VAL A 75 11.53 15.38 -3.13
C VAL A 75 10.28 16.17 -2.74
N ASP A 76 10.41 17.47 -2.52
CA ASP A 76 9.33 18.35 -2.08
C ASP A 76 8.23 18.48 -3.14
N ALA A 77 8.61 18.59 -4.42
CA ALA A 77 7.67 18.61 -5.52
C ALA A 77 6.84 17.31 -5.59
N VAL A 78 7.49 16.15 -5.46
CA VAL A 78 6.81 14.84 -5.49
C VAL A 78 5.92 14.65 -4.25
N TYR A 79 6.39 15.09 -3.08
CA TYR A 79 5.61 15.07 -1.83
C TYR A 79 4.35 15.92 -1.97
N THR A 80 4.49 17.14 -2.47
CA THR A 80 3.39 18.08 -2.67
C THR A 80 2.38 17.55 -3.70
N GLN A 81 2.85 16.99 -4.81
CA GLN A 81 1.99 16.31 -5.78
C GLN A 81 1.19 15.16 -5.15
N GLY A 82 1.81 14.39 -4.26
CA GLY A 82 1.14 13.32 -3.53
C GLY A 82 0.04 13.83 -2.61
N LEU A 83 0.34 14.88 -1.85
CA LEU A 83 -0.61 15.56 -0.96
C LEU A 83 -1.80 16.12 -1.75
N GLU A 84 -1.55 16.89 -2.81
CA GLU A 84 -2.59 17.50 -3.63
C GLU A 84 -3.48 16.45 -4.32
N ALA A 85 -2.89 15.36 -4.82
CA ALA A 85 -3.65 14.29 -5.46
C ALA A 85 -4.58 13.57 -4.46
N ALA A 86 -4.13 13.35 -3.22
CA ALA A 86 -4.96 12.79 -2.17
C ALA A 86 -6.08 13.77 -1.73
N CYS A 87 -5.77 15.05 -1.54
CA CYS A 87 -6.79 16.08 -1.25
C CYS A 87 -7.84 16.20 -2.35
N ARG A 88 -7.42 16.11 -3.62
CA ARG A 88 -8.34 16.08 -4.78
C ARG A 88 -9.23 14.85 -4.73
N TRP A 89 -8.68 13.67 -4.43
CA TRP A 89 -9.43 12.43 -4.27
C TRP A 89 -10.52 12.54 -3.20
N PHE A 90 -10.21 13.14 -2.04
CA PHE A 90 -11.20 13.42 -0.99
C PHE A 90 -12.27 14.41 -1.46
N THR A 91 -11.87 15.47 -2.15
CA THR A 91 -12.79 16.50 -2.66
C THR A 91 -13.78 15.91 -3.67
N THR A 92 -13.31 15.07 -4.59
CA THR A 92 -14.16 14.41 -5.59
C THR A 92 -15.19 13.46 -4.97
N ARG A 93 -14.87 12.78 -3.85
CA ARG A 93 -15.80 11.84 -3.20
C ARG A 93 -16.75 12.48 -2.20
N SER A 94 -16.26 13.43 -1.41
CA SER A 94 -17.09 14.11 -0.41
C SER A 94 -17.97 15.21 -1.02
N GLY A 95 -17.63 15.69 -2.22
CA GLY A 95 -18.23 16.89 -2.81
C GLY A 95 -17.93 18.17 -2.04
N GLN A 96 -17.12 18.08 -0.97
CA GLN A 96 -16.70 19.19 -0.15
C GLN A 96 -15.30 19.62 -0.60
N PRO A 97 -15.05 20.93 -0.79
CA PRO A 97 -13.71 21.40 -1.05
C PRO A 97 -12.81 20.97 0.11
N CYS A 98 -11.53 20.70 -0.19
CA CYS A 98 -10.51 20.50 0.84
C CYS A 98 -10.43 21.76 1.71
N ARG A 99 -11.22 21.80 2.79
CA ARG A 99 -11.21 22.89 3.75
C ARG A 99 -10.05 22.61 4.69
N HIS A 100 -9.01 23.43 4.60
CA HIS A 100 -7.98 23.54 5.64
C HIS A 100 -8.54 24.08 6.98
N ASN A 101 -9.87 24.07 7.16
CA ASN A 101 -10.56 24.61 8.32
C ASN A 101 -10.77 23.47 9.33
N LEU A 102 -9.93 23.48 10.36
CA LEU A 102 -9.72 22.41 11.35
C LEU A 102 -10.92 22.21 12.30
N ASP A 103 -11.90 23.12 12.28
CA ASP A 103 -13.03 23.10 13.22
C ASP A 103 -14.30 22.43 12.66
N SER A 104 -14.31 22.07 11.37
CA SER A 104 -15.44 21.33 10.79
C SER A 104 -15.17 19.83 10.81
N ARG A 105 -15.74 19.12 11.79
CA ARG A 105 -15.92 17.66 11.72
C ARG A 105 -16.93 17.35 10.63
N THR A 106 -16.45 16.92 9.47
CA THR A 106 -17.31 16.21 8.52
C THR A 106 -17.27 14.73 8.88
N ASP A 107 -18.43 14.07 8.89
CA ASP A 107 -18.46 12.62 8.87
C ASP A 107 -17.69 12.15 7.63
N PRO A 108 -16.72 11.25 7.76
CA PRO A 108 -15.89 10.91 6.65
C PRO A 108 -16.74 10.13 5.63
N ILE A 109 -16.99 10.74 4.47
CA ILE A 109 -17.69 10.12 3.34
C ILE A 109 -16.63 9.32 2.58
N TRP A 110 -16.56 8.03 2.87
CA TRP A 110 -15.55 7.13 2.29
C TRP A 110 -15.91 6.66 0.88
N PHE A 111 -17.21 6.62 0.56
CA PHE A 111 -17.72 6.07 -0.69
C PHE A 111 -18.64 7.03 -1.42
N GLY A 112 -18.37 7.25 -2.70
CA GLY A 112 -19.35 7.75 -3.65
C GLY A 112 -20.41 6.68 -3.95
N ARG A 113 -21.58 7.10 -4.45
CA ARG A 113 -22.73 6.21 -4.75
C ARG A 113 -22.39 4.99 -5.61
N ASN A 114 -21.41 5.08 -6.50
CA ASN A 114 -21.01 3.99 -7.40
C ASN A 114 -20.31 2.83 -6.68
N GLU A 115 -19.71 3.08 -5.51
CA GLU A 115 -18.94 2.07 -4.77
C GLU A 115 -19.85 1.16 -3.93
N VAL A 116 -21.03 1.64 -3.54
CA VAL A 116 -22.06 0.83 -2.83
C VAL A 116 -22.64 -0.25 -3.74
N ALA A 117 -23.13 0.13 -4.93
CA ALA A 117 -23.67 -0.82 -5.90
C ALA A 117 -22.62 -1.86 -6.32
N TRP A 118 -21.37 -1.43 -6.40
CA TRP A 118 -20.26 -2.32 -6.72
C TRP A 118 -19.90 -3.25 -5.55
N ALA A 119 -19.96 -2.78 -4.30
CA ALA A 119 -19.76 -3.64 -3.15
C ALA A 119 -20.83 -4.72 -3.02
N ASP A 120 -22.08 -4.41 -3.35
CA ASP A 120 -23.14 -5.40 -3.41
C ASP A 120 -22.88 -6.44 -4.51
N ARG A 121 -22.40 -6.01 -5.68
CA ARG A 121 -21.92 -6.94 -6.73
C ARG A 121 -20.78 -7.82 -6.22
N MET A 122 -19.80 -7.27 -5.50
CA MET A 122 -18.70 -8.06 -4.97
C MET A 122 -19.11 -8.99 -3.84
N ARG A 123 -20.10 -8.65 -3.02
CA ARG A 123 -20.67 -9.59 -2.03
C ARG A 123 -21.20 -10.85 -2.69
N THR A 124 -21.89 -10.71 -3.82
CA THR A 124 -22.44 -11.86 -4.55
C THR A 124 -21.34 -12.71 -5.20
N VAL A 125 -20.27 -12.06 -5.68
CA VAL A 125 -19.12 -12.73 -6.31
C VAL A 125 -18.19 -13.42 -5.31
N LEU A 126 -17.86 -12.73 -4.21
CA LEU A 126 -16.89 -13.20 -3.21
C LEU A 126 -17.51 -14.15 -2.18
N ARG A 127 -18.85 -14.18 -2.08
CA ARG A 127 -19.63 -14.99 -1.12
C ARG A 127 -18.96 -15.05 0.27
N PRO A 128 -18.78 -13.91 0.95
CA PRO A 128 -18.12 -13.88 2.25
C PRO A 128 -18.84 -14.86 3.18
N ARG A 129 -18.15 -15.91 3.64
CA ARG A 129 -18.70 -16.79 4.67
C ARG A 129 -18.81 -15.96 5.95
N PRO A 130 -19.98 -15.88 6.59
CA PRO A 130 -20.07 -15.24 7.89
C PRO A 130 -19.13 -15.99 8.84
N ALA A 131 -18.13 -15.29 9.36
CA ALA A 131 -17.22 -15.85 10.35
C ALA A 131 -18.06 -16.24 11.58
N ALA A 132 -18.16 -17.55 11.82
CA ALA A 132 -18.77 -18.04 13.05
C ALA A 132 -17.83 -17.72 14.21
N ARG A 133 -18.02 -16.59 14.91
CA ARG A 133 -17.62 -16.47 16.32
C ARG A 133 -18.38 -15.39 17.10
N ARG A 134 -18.89 -15.87 18.23
CA ARG A 134 -19.53 -15.20 19.35
C ARG A 134 -18.61 -14.15 19.97
N PHE A 135 -18.86 -12.87 19.77
CA PHE A 135 -18.59 -11.80 20.75
C PHE A 135 -19.58 -10.66 20.48
N PRO A 136 -20.18 -10.05 21.53
CA PRO A 136 -21.11 -8.95 21.32
C PRO A 136 -20.34 -7.73 20.80
N PRO A 137 -20.86 -7.03 19.78
CA PRO A 137 -20.18 -5.87 19.21
C PRO A 137 -20.16 -4.73 20.23
N ALA A 138 -18.96 -4.26 20.58
CA ALA A 138 -18.80 -2.91 21.12
C ALA A 138 -19.27 -1.94 20.03
N ARG A 139 -20.36 -1.18 20.27
CA ARG A 139 -20.95 -0.12 19.42
C ARG A 139 -20.34 -0.05 18.01
N ALA A 140 -20.73 -1.01 17.15
CA ALA A 140 -20.00 -1.32 15.94
C ALA A 140 -20.45 -0.49 14.74
N VAL A 141 -19.49 0.22 14.13
CA VAL A 141 -19.42 0.38 12.67
C VAL A 141 -19.49 -1.04 12.08
N GLY A 142 -20.43 -1.32 11.18
CA GLY A 142 -20.75 -2.71 10.81
C GLY A 142 -19.57 -3.41 10.11
N PRO A 143 -19.46 -4.76 10.14
CA PRO A 143 -18.45 -5.51 9.35
C PRO A 143 -18.50 -5.19 7.84
N THR A 144 -19.68 -4.78 7.38
CA THR A 144 -19.98 -4.26 6.05
C THR A 144 -19.21 -2.99 5.72
N ASP A 145 -19.05 -2.10 6.69
CA ASP A 145 -18.41 -0.80 6.51
C ASP A 145 -16.88 -0.95 6.47
N GLU A 146 -16.31 -1.77 7.36
CA GLU A 146 -14.86 -2.07 7.37
C GLU A 146 -14.40 -2.70 6.05
N TRP A 147 -15.20 -3.58 5.48
CA TRP A 147 -14.91 -4.22 4.19
C TRP A 147 -14.87 -3.21 3.05
N LEU A 148 -15.88 -2.35 3.01
CA LEU A 148 -15.93 -1.24 2.06
C LEU A 148 -14.70 -0.36 2.22
N ASP A 149 -14.36 0.03 3.44
CA ASP A 149 -13.23 0.90 3.79
C ASP A 149 -11.89 0.38 3.25
N ILE A 150 -11.58 -0.88 3.53
CA ILE A 150 -10.36 -1.53 3.05
C ILE A 150 -10.31 -1.54 1.53
N LEU A 151 -11.43 -1.79 0.89
CA LEU A 151 -11.54 -1.88 -0.55
C LEU A 151 -11.36 -0.53 -1.23
N GLY A 152 -12.00 0.52 -0.69
CA GLY A 152 -11.78 1.90 -1.11
C GLY A 152 -10.34 2.34 -0.91
N LEU A 153 -9.77 2.01 0.26
CA LEU A 153 -8.38 2.30 0.59
C LEU A 153 -7.41 1.63 -0.40
N TYR A 154 -7.53 0.31 -0.62
CA TYR A 154 -6.61 -0.42 -1.48
C TYR A 154 -6.73 0.02 -2.94
N ARG A 155 -7.94 0.35 -3.41
CA ARG A 155 -8.14 0.95 -4.73
C ARG A 155 -7.49 2.31 -4.84
N PHE A 156 -7.67 3.16 -3.84
CA PHE A 156 -7.02 4.46 -3.79
C PHE A 156 -5.51 4.28 -3.82
N LEU A 157 -4.94 3.53 -2.88
CA LEU A 157 -3.50 3.32 -2.75
C LEU A 157 -2.91 2.72 -4.02
N GLY A 158 -3.50 1.64 -4.54
CA GLY A 158 -3.04 1.00 -5.77
C GLY A 158 -3.12 1.94 -6.97
N GLY A 159 -4.23 2.65 -7.17
CA GLY A 159 -4.37 3.61 -8.27
C GLY A 159 -3.46 4.82 -8.12
N PHE A 160 -3.26 5.25 -6.87
CA PHE A 160 -2.38 6.35 -6.52
C PHE A 160 -0.93 6.01 -6.89
N VAL A 161 -0.46 4.79 -6.62
CA VAL A 161 0.92 4.38 -6.92
C VAL A 161 1.13 3.75 -8.30
N ALA A 162 0.06 3.37 -9.02
CA ALA A 162 0.16 2.66 -10.31
C ALA A 162 1.00 3.39 -11.37
N GLY A 163 1.03 4.73 -11.32
CA GLY A 163 1.84 5.57 -12.21
C GLY A 163 3.20 6.00 -11.66
N SER A 164 3.61 5.50 -10.49
CA SER A 164 4.89 5.90 -9.89
C SER A 164 6.08 5.45 -10.72
N ARG A 165 7.13 6.27 -10.72
CA ARG A 165 8.33 6.06 -11.54
C ARG A 165 9.37 5.11 -10.92
N GLY A 166 9.18 4.75 -9.66
CA GLY A 166 10.08 3.87 -8.92
C GLY A 166 9.75 3.90 -7.43
N ARG A 167 10.56 3.17 -6.65
CA ARG A 167 10.40 3.03 -5.19
C ARG A 167 10.46 4.39 -4.49
N GLY A 168 11.50 5.18 -4.78
CA GLY A 168 11.69 6.49 -4.16
C GLY A 168 10.48 7.40 -4.40
N HIS A 169 10.06 7.48 -5.66
CA HIS A 169 8.88 8.23 -6.07
C HIS A 169 7.59 7.74 -5.38
N THR A 170 7.40 6.42 -5.24
CA THR A 170 6.25 5.84 -4.54
C THR A 170 6.24 6.22 -3.07
N VAL A 171 7.35 6.03 -2.34
CA VAL A 171 7.44 6.38 -0.92
C VAL A 171 7.13 7.85 -0.69
N VAL A 172 7.77 8.75 -1.45
CA VAL A 172 7.58 10.20 -1.26
C VAL A 172 6.12 10.60 -1.52
N ARG A 173 5.48 10.04 -2.55
CA ARG A 173 4.06 10.27 -2.82
C ARG A 173 3.17 9.75 -1.70
N LEU A 174 3.47 8.57 -1.15
CA LEU A 174 2.73 8.00 -0.03
C LEU A 174 2.89 8.83 1.25
N ARG A 175 4.08 9.38 1.52
CA ARG A 175 4.28 10.33 2.63
C ARG A 175 3.47 11.61 2.43
N GLY A 176 3.40 12.13 1.20
CA GLY A 176 2.50 13.24 0.86
C GLY A 176 1.02 12.90 1.08
N ALA A 177 0.59 11.70 0.69
CA ALA A 177 -0.76 11.22 0.93
C ALA A 177 -1.06 11.08 2.43
N GLN A 178 -0.14 10.54 3.24
CA GLN A 178 -0.31 10.48 4.69
C GLN A 178 -0.56 11.87 5.29
N ALA A 179 0.16 12.90 4.82
CA ALA A 179 -0.09 14.27 5.25
C ALA A 179 -1.48 14.77 4.84
N ALA A 180 -1.93 14.47 3.62
CA ALA A 180 -3.31 14.77 3.21
C ALA A 180 -4.36 14.08 4.10
N PHE A 181 -4.18 12.79 4.41
CA PHE A 181 -5.09 12.10 5.34
C PHE A 181 -5.16 12.81 6.69
N LEU A 182 -4.00 13.23 7.24
CA LEU A 182 -3.94 13.99 8.48
C LEU A 182 -4.67 15.34 8.37
N LEU A 183 -4.52 16.06 7.25
CA LEU A 183 -5.27 17.31 6.97
C LEU A 183 -6.79 17.10 6.96
N HIS A 184 -7.24 15.89 6.64
CA HIS A 184 -8.66 15.50 6.65
C HIS A 184 -9.07 14.78 7.94
N GLY A 185 -8.28 14.85 9.02
CA GLY A 185 -8.62 14.27 10.32
C GLY A 185 -8.55 12.73 10.36
N MET A 186 -7.81 12.12 9.43
CA MET A 186 -7.64 10.67 9.32
C MET A 186 -6.16 10.29 9.42
N ARG A 187 -5.88 9.08 9.92
CA ARG A 187 -4.52 8.54 9.95
C ARG A 187 -4.42 7.37 8.98
N LEU A 188 -3.68 7.59 7.90
CA LEU A 188 -3.24 6.52 7.00
C LEU A 188 -2.03 5.82 7.63
N GLU A 189 -2.23 4.58 8.05
CA GLU A 189 -1.15 3.72 8.50
C GLU A 189 -0.51 3.05 7.29
N LEU A 190 0.82 3.17 7.22
CA LEU A 190 1.66 2.48 6.27
C LEU A 190 2.64 1.60 7.06
N PRO A 191 3.20 0.54 6.45
CA PRO A 191 4.22 -0.28 7.09
C PRO A 191 5.36 0.56 7.68
N PRO A 192 5.86 0.20 8.87
CA PRO A 192 6.98 0.91 9.49
C PRO A 192 8.25 0.85 8.63
N ASP A 193 8.42 -0.23 7.86
CA ASP A 193 9.52 -0.51 6.95
C ASP A 193 9.13 -0.27 5.47
N LEU A 194 8.28 0.72 5.20
CA LEU A 194 7.74 1.03 3.87
C LEU A 194 8.81 1.09 2.77
N ASN A 195 10.00 1.61 3.09
CA ASN A 195 11.10 1.74 2.14
C ASN A 195 11.64 0.38 1.67
N TYR A 196 11.44 -0.68 2.44
CA TYR A 196 11.88 -2.05 2.15
C TYR A 196 10.73 -2.98 1.75
N SER A 197 9.49 -2.50 1.83
CA SER A 197 8.33 -3.30 1.48
C SER A 197 8.29 -3.68 -0.01
N VAL A 198 7.48 -4.69 -0.32
CA VAL A 198 7.24 -5.21 -1.66
C VAL A 198 5.83 -4.86 -2.15
N GLY A 199 5.61 -4.91 -3.47
CA GLY A 199 4.31 -4.63 -4.07
C GLY A 199 4.33 -3.52 -5.10
N THR A 200 3.13 -3.16 -5.56
CA THR A 200 2.92 -2.16 -6.59
C THR A 200 3.63 -0.85 -6.26
N GLY A 201 4.41 -0.34 -7.21
CA GLY A 201 5.20 0.88 -7.07
C GLY A 201 6.52 0.71 -6.30
N MET A 202 6.78 -0.46 -5.69
CA MET A 202 8.01 -0.73 -4.92
C MET A 202 8.93 -1.71 -5.64
N THR A 203 8.42 -2.91 -5.97
CA THR A 203 9.17 -4.00 -6.62
C THR A 203 8.62 -4.36 -8.00
N THR A 204 7.57 -3.67 -8.45
CA THR A 204 6.87 -3.95 -9.70
C THR A 204 7.37 -3.07 -10.84
N VAL A 205 7.07 -3.49 -12.07
CA VAL A 205 7.41 -2.75 -13.27
C VAL A 205 6.31 -1.73 -13.58
N ARG A 206 6.70 -0.49 -13.89
CA ARG A 206 5.77 0.51 -14.40
C ARG A 206 5.32 0.11 -15.80
N LEU A 207 4.01 -0.03 -16.00
CA LEU A 207 3.45 -0.22 -17.34
C LEU A 207 3.09 1.12 -17.95
N ASP A 208 3.68 1.40 -19.10
CA ASP A 208 3.28 2.48 -20.00
C ASP A 208 2.65 1.94 -21.28
N THR A 209 2.09 2.84 -22.09
CA THR A 209 1.42 2.49 -23.34
C THR A 209 2.34 1.74 -24.28
N ARG A 210 3.62 2.14 -24.37
CA ARG A 210 4.63 1.49 -25.22
C ARG A 210 4.85 0.03 -24.82
N THR A 211 5.01 -0.24 -23.52
CA THR A 211 5.19 -1.60 -22.99
C THR A 211 3.96 -2.46 -23.27
N VAL A 212 2.76 -1.89 -23.14
CA VAL A 212 1.50 -2.60 -23.40
C VAL A 212 1.31 -2.91 -24.88
N GLU A 213 1.57 -1.95 -25.77
CA GLU A 213 1.54 -2.16 -27.22
C GLU A 213 2.57 -3.20 -27.65
N TRP A 214 3.75 -3.19 -27.03
CA TRP A 214 4.79 -4.18 -27.28
C TRP A 214 4.39 -5.59 -26.87
N ILE A 215 3.81 -5.75 -25.67
CA ILE A 215 3.24 -7.03 -25.23
C ILE A 215 2.19 -7.48 -26.24
N ARG A 216 1.21 -6.62 -26.54
CA ARG A 216 0.11 -6.91 -27.48
C ARG A 216 0.63 -7.39 -28.84
N ALA A 217 1.63 -6.72 -29.40
CA ALA A 217 2.19 -7.04 -30.71
C ALA A 217 2.96 -8.38 -30.73
N ARG A 218 3.40 -8.87 -29.57
CA ARG A 218 4.23 -10.08 -29.44
C ARG A 218 3.50 -11.24 -28.77
N THR A 219 2.23 -11.09 -28.43
CA THR A 219 1.42 -12.17 -27.85
C THR A 219 0.23 -12.45 -28.75
N ALA A 220 0.09 -13.69 -29.20
CA ALA A 220 -1.06 -14.11 -30.01
C ALA A 220 -2.33 -14.34 -29.17
N ASP A 221 -2.17 -14.81 -27.93
CA ASP A 221 -3.26 -15.08 -26.99
C ASP A 221 -3.48 -13.86 -26.07
N PRO A 222 -4.67 -13.22 -26.07
CA PRO A 222 -4.95 -12.07 -25.21
C PRO A 222 -4.87 -12.42 -23.72
N VAL A 223 -5.10 -13.69 -23.34
CA VAL A 223 -4.97 -14.13 -21.96
C VAL A 223 -3.49 -14.14 -21.53
N ASP A 224 -2.58 -14.56 -22.41
CA ASP A 224 -1.13 -14.52 -22.16
C ASP A 224 -0.65 -13.07 -21.97
N ALA A 225 -1.12 -12.18 -22.84
CA ALA A 225 -0.85 -10.74 -22.78
C ALA A 225 -1.27 -10.14 -21.43
N ALA A 226 -2.51 -10.44 -21.02
CA ALA A 226 -3.08 -9.95 -19.77
C ALA A 226 -2.43 -10.56 -18.52
N ALA A 227 -2.07 -11.85 -18.56
CA ALA A 227 -1.36 -12.52 -17.48
C ALA A 227 0.04 -11.92 -17.28
N LEU A 228 0.78 -11.68 -18.38
CA LEU A 228 2.07 -11.02 -18.35
C LEU A 228 1.97 -9.59 -17.80
N ALA A 229 1.04 -8.77 -18.32
CA ALA A 229 0.84 -7.43 -17.81
C ALA A 229 0.50 -7.45 -16.30
N THR A 230 -0.39 -8.34 -15.88
CA THR A 230 -0.77 -8.49 -14.46
C THR A 230 0.42 -8.86 -13.59
N MET A 231 1.26 -9.81 -14.02
CA MET A 231 2.51 -10.14 -13.33
C MET A 231 3.41 -8.91 -13.16
N LEU A 232 3.55 -8.08 -14.20
CA LEU A 232 4.44 -6.91 -14.19
C LEU A 232 4.00 -5.82 -13.21
N PHE A 233 2.71 -5.49 -13.16
CA PHE A 233 2.23 -4.40 -12.28
C PHE A 233 1.87 -4.85 -10.84
N THR A 234 1.69 -6.15 -10.62
CA THR A 234 1.41 -6.69 -9.27
C THR A 234 2.62 -7.33 -8.62
N GLY A 235 3.52 -7.95 -9.40
CA GLY A 235 4.57 -8.84 -8.89
C GLY A 235 4.03 -10.09 -8.19
N ALA A 236 2.77 -10.46 -8.43
CA ALA A 236 2.11 -11.59 -7.77
C ALA A 236 2.76 -12.94 -8.12
N THR A 237 2.65 -13.92 -7.25
CA THR A 237 3.14 -15.26 -7.56
C THR A 237 2.30 -15.95 -8.64
N ALA A 238 2.88 -16.92 -9.36
CA ALA A 238 2.16 -17.73 -10.34
C ALA A 238 0.91 -18.43 -9.73
N VAL A 239 0.98 -18.82 -8.46
CA VAL A 239 -0.14 -19.41 -7.71
C VAL A 239 -1.29 -18.41 -7.54
N GLU A 240 -0.97 -17.18 -7.16
CA GLU A 240 -1.98 -16.12 -6.96
C GLU A 240 -2.59 -15.68 -8.29
N LEU A 241 -1.78 -15.53 -9.34
CA LEU A 241 -2.26 -15.28 -10.70
C LEU A 241 -3.22 -16.39 -11.17
N GLY A 242 -2.88 -17.66 -10.93
CA GLY A 242 -3.74 -18.79 -11.26
C GLY A 242 -5.08 -18.82 -10.50
N CYS A 243 -5.19 -18.05 -9.41
CA CYS A 243 -6.39 -18.00 -8.58
C CYS A 243 -7.38 -16.91 -9.01
N VAL A 244 -7.01 -15.98 -9.91
CA VAL A 244 -7.87 -14.88 -10.35
C VAL A 244 -9.13 -15.43 -11.03
N PRO A 245 -10.33 -15.25 -10.46
CA PRO A 245 -11.56 -15.70 -11.08
C PRO A 245 -11.90 -14.84 -12.29
N ARG A 246 -12.59 -15.42 -13.28
CA ARG A 246 -13.03 -14.71 -14.49
C ARG A 246 -13.88 -13.46 -14.18
N VAL A 247 -14.63 -13.50 -13.08
CA VAL A 247 -15.50 -12.41 -12.61
C VAL A 247 -14.77 -11.36 -11.75
N ALA A 248 -13.45 -11.46 -11.56
CA ALA A 248 -12.68 -10.56 -10.70
C ALA A 248 -12.57 -9.13 -11.25
N SER A 249 -12.69 -8.95 -12.56
CA SER A 249 -12.45 -7.66 -13.20
C SER A 249 -13.58 -6.68 -12.94
N THR A 250 -13.18 -5.45 -12.61
CA THR A 250 -14.07 -4.31 -12.42
C THR A 250 -13.81 -3.19 -13.44
N GLY A 251 -12.97 -3.46 -14.45
CA GLY A 251 -12.47 -2.49 -15.43
C GLY A 251 -11.21 -1.76 -14.97
N ASP A 252 -11.17 -1.28 -13.74
CA ASP A 252 -10.03 -0.55 -13.14
C ASP A 252 -9.23 -1.36 -12.11
N ALA A 253 -9.73 -2.52 -11.65
CA ALA A 253 -9.06 -3.40 -10.70
C ALA A 253 -9.46 -4.87 -10.92
N LEU A 254 -8.65 -5.78 -10.37
CA LEU A 254 -9.01 -7.18 -10.13
C LEU A 254 -9.29 -7.34 -8.64
N VAL A 255 -10.50 -7.80 -8.29
CA VAL A 255 -10.94 -7.99 -6.91
C VAL A 255 -11.40 -9.42 -6.67
N PHE A 256 -10.73 -10.12 -5.76
CA PHE A 256 -11.01 -11.54 -5.50
C PHE A 256 -10.53 -12.02 -4.13
N THR A 257 -10.94 -13.22 -3.74
CA THR A 257 -10.39 -13.95 -2.59
C THR A 257 -9.25 -14.85 -3.07
N GLY A 258 -8.06 -14.68 -2.48
CA GLY A 258 -6.88 -15.42 -2.88
C GLY A 258 -6.82 -16.87 -2.36
N PRO A 259 -5.72 -17.57 -2.61
CA PRO A 259 -5.56 -19.00 -2.29
C PRO A 259 -5.64 -19.34 -0.79
N ILE A 260 -5.36 -18.36 0.09
CA ILE A 260 -5.32 -18.56 1.55
C ILE A 260 -6.71 -18.41 2.19
N GLY A 261 -7.74 -18.13 1.38
CA GLY A 261 -9.09 -17.87 1.85
C GLY A 261 -9.26 -16.45 2.38
N TYR A 262 -10.42 -16.20 2.99
CA TYR A 262 -10.87 -14.89 3.43
C TYR A 262 -11.39 -15.00 4.87
N SER A 263 -10.71 -14.34 5.80
CA SER A 263 -11.06 -14.31 7.22
C SER A 263 -11.33 -12.90 7.75
N GLN A 264 -10.66 -11.90 7.16
CA GLN A 264 -10.76 -10.48 7.50
C GLN A 264 -10.92 -9.64 6.23
N ALA A 265 -11.42 -8.41 6.34
CA ALA A 265 -11.53 -7.49 5.21
C ALA A 265 -10.20 -7.28 4.47
N ALA A 266 -9.09 -7.22 5.21
CA ALA A 266 -7.73 -7.11 4.69
C ALA A 266 -7.24 -8.34 3.89
N ASP A 267 -7.98 -9.46 3.87
CA ASP A 267 -7.62 -10.64 3.07
C ASP A 267 -8.06 -10.53 1.61
N VAL A 268 -8.82 -9.50 1.23
CA VAL A 268 -9.22 -9.28 -0.16
C VAL A 268 -8.01 -8.89 -1.01
N TYR A 269 -7.92 -9.50 -2.19
CA TYR A 269 -6.95 -9.15 -3.20
C TYR A 269 -7.54 -8.00 -4.01
N VAL A 270 -6.88 -6.85 -4.00
CA VAL A 270 -7.28 -5.66 -4.75
C VAL A 270 -6.09 -5.23 -5.59
N TRP A 271 -6.04 -5.71 -6.83
CA TRP A 271 -4.97 -5.38 -7.77
C TRP A 271 -5.46 -4.30 -8.72
N VAL A 272 -5.09 -3.06 -8.46
CA VAL A 272 -5.49 -1.93 -9.31
C VAL A 272 -4.76 -2.04 -10.65
N ILE A 273 -5.53 -2.00 -11.74
CA ILE A 273 -5.02 -2.13 -13.10
C ILE A 273 -4.56 -0.73 -13.56
N PRO A 274 -3.26 -0.54 -13.87
CA PRO A 274 -2.77 0.71 -14.42
C PRO A 274 -3.56 1.08 -15.69
N PRO A 275 -3.88 2.36 -15.93
CA PRO A 275 -4.69 2.76 -17.09
C PRO A 275 -4.17 2.20 -18.42
N ALA A 276 -2.84 2.17 -18.60
CA ALA A 276 -2.21 1.60 -19.79
C ALA A 276 -2.51 0.11 -19.99
N ALA A 277 -2.66 -0.67 -18.92
CA ALA A 277 -2.87 -2.12 -18.97
C ALA A 277 -4.33 -2.54 -19.11
N ARG A 278 -5.29 -1.64 -18.89
CA ARG A 278 -6.73 -1.94 -18.95
C ARG A 278 -7.15 -2.58 -20.27
N PRO A 279 -6.72 -2.09 -21.45
CA PRO A 279 -7.11 -2.71 -22.71
C PRO A 279 -6.72 -4.18 -22.85
N LEU A 280 -5.57 -4.61 -22.28
CA LEU A 280 -5.19 -6.03 -22.31
C LEU A 280 -6.11 -6.89 -21.45
N LEU A 281 -6.49 -6.39 -20.27
CA LEU A 281 -7.38 -7.10 -19.35
C LEU A 281 -8.81 -7.14 -19.90
N GLU A 282 -9.26 -6.08 -20.56
CA GLU A 282 -10.54 -6.03 -21.28
C GLU A 282 -10.57 -7.06 -22.41
N ASP A 283 -9.52 -7.11 -23.25
CA ASP A 283 -9.41 -8.10 -24.33
C ASP A 283 -9.42 -9.55 -23.80
N ALA A 284 -8.72 -9.82 -22.68
CA ALA A 284 -8.73 -11.14 -22.05
C ALA A 284 -10.12 -11.49 -21.48
N CYS A 285 -10.82 -10.52 -20.88
CA CYS A 285 -12.20 -10.74 -20.39
C CYS A 285 -13.15 -11.05 -21.56
N ALA A 286 -13.11 -10.26 -22.63
CA ALA A 286 -13.92 -10.48 -23.83
C ALA A 286 -13.60 -11.83 -24.51
N TYR A 287 -12.33 -12.21 -24.58
CA TYR A 287 -11.92 -13.51 -25.10
C TYR A 287 -12.51 -14.66 -24.27
N ARG A 288 -12.47 -14.56 -22.93
CA ARG A 288 -13.07 -15.56 -22.03
C ARG A 288 -14.58 -15.61 -22.11
N GLU A 289 -15.21 -14.48 -22.38
CA GLU A 289 -16.65 -14.42 -22.63
C GLU A 289 -17.07 -15.24 -23.83
N ASN A 290 -16.27 -15.21 -24.89
CA ASN A 290 -16.52 -15.97 -26.11
C ASN A 290 -16.04 -17.44 -26.04
N HIS A 291 -15.27 -17.83 -25.02
CA HIS A 291 -14.70 -19.18 -24.87
C HIS A 291 -14.96 -19.77 -23.46
N PRO A 292 -16.21 -20.17 -23.15
CA PRO A 292 -16.60 -20.63 -21.82
C PRO A 292 -15.94 -21.97 -21.39
N GLU A 293 -15.44 -22.74 -22.34
CA GLU A 293 -14.67 -23.99 -22.14
C GLU A 293 -13.42 -23.77 -21.26
N GLY A 294 -12.89 -22.55 -21.17
CA GLY A 294 -11.64 -22.18 -20.49
C GLY A 294 -11.65 -22.18 -18.96
N GLY A 295 -12.70 -22.71 -18.32
CA GLY A 295 -12.83 -22.79 -16.87
C GLY A 295 -13.17 -21.47 -16.17
N LEU A 296 -13.16 -21.49 -14.83
CA LEU A 296 -13.63 -20.38 -13.99
C LEU A 296 -12.57 -19.29 -13.71
N LYS A 297 -11.32 -19.50 -14.13
CA LYS A 297 -10.20 -18.59 -13.87
C LYS A 297 -9.89 -17.73 -15.09
N LEU A 298 -9.50 -16.49 -14.85
CA LEU A 298 -9.21 -15.53 -15.91
C LEU A 298 -7.99 -15.97 -16.74
N PHE A 299 -6.91 -16.35 -16.05
CA PHE A 299 -5.63 -16.70 -16.66
C PHE A 299 -5.41 -18.21 -16.88
N THR A 300 -6.47 -19.00 -16.99
CA THR A 300 -6.36 -20.44 -17.25
C THR A 300 -5.46 -20.73 -18.46
N GLY A 301 -4.47 -21.60 -18.29
CA GLY A 301 -3.56 -21.97 -19.37
C GLY A 301 -2.43 -20.98 -19.64
N ALA A 302 -2.58 -19.68 -19.34
CA ALA A 302 -1.56 -18.65 -19.59
C ALA A 302 -0.37 -18.72 -18.62
N ILE A 303 -0.60 -19.21 -17.40
CA ILE A 303 0.46 -19.35 -16.39
C ILE A 303 1.36 -20.56 -16.68
N GLY A 304 0.76 -21.68 -17.12
CA GLY A 304 1.44 -22.97 -17.28
C GLY A 304 1.87 -23.61 -15.95
N ALA A 305 2.42 -24.82 -16.02
CA ALA A 305 2.93 -25.53 -14.85
C ALA A 305 4.06 -24.72 -14.19
N ALA A 306 3.93 -24.44 -12.88
CA ALA A 306 4.89 -23.64 -12.12
C ALA A 306 5.29 -22.29 -12.78
N GLY A 307 4.40 -21.68 -13.57
CA GLY A 307 4.68 -20.41 -14.25
C GLY A 307 5.53 -20.54 -15.53
N ALA A 308 5.74 -21.74 -16.08
CA ALA A 308 6.61 -21.95 -17.24
C ALA A 308 6.16 -21.14 -18.47
N ARG A 309 4.89 -21.26 -18.87
CA ARG A 309 4.35 -20.52 -20.02
C ARG A 309 4.46 -19.02 -19.84
N LEU A 310 4.19 -18.51 -18.63
CA LEU A 310 4.35 -17.09 -18.32
C LEU A 310 5.80 -16.61 -18.52
N ARG A 311 6.80 -17.40 -18.12
CA ARG A 311 8.22 -17.10 -18.35
C ARG A 311 8.58 -17.16 -19.83
N ASP A 312 8.06 -18.14 -20.57
CA ASP A 312 8.29 -18.27 -22.00
C ASP A 312 7.69 -17.07 -22.76
N THR A 313 6.47 -16.66 -22.42
CA THR A 313 5.84 -15.44 -22.96
C THR A 313 6.67 -14.20 -22.65
N ALA A 314 7.14 -14.05 -21.40
CA ALA A 314 8.01 -12.93 -21.03
C ALA A 314 9.32 -12.92 -21.83
N ALA A 315 9.96 -14.09 -21.99
CA ALA A 315 11.18 -14.25 -22.77
C ALA A 315 10.95 -13.92 -24.26
N HIS A 316 9.84 -14.37 -24.83
CA HIS A 316 9.45 -14.05 -26.21
C HIS A 316 9.21 -12.54 -26.39
N CYS A 317 8.60 -11.88 -25.42
CA CYS A 317 8.45 -10.43 -25.41
C CYS A 317 9.78 -9.70 -25.13
N GLY A 318 10.82 -10.38 -24.66
CA GLY A 318 12.08 -9.76 -24.24
C GLY A 318 11.95 -8.93 -22.96
N ILE A 319 11.02 -9.29 -22.07
CA ILE A 319 10.72 -8.57 -20.83
C ILE A 319 11.27 -9.35 -19.64
N ALA A 320 12.06 -8.67 -18.80
CA ALA A 320 12.49 -9.23 -17.53
C ALA A 320 11.32 -9.20 -16.52
N LEU A 321 11.02 -10.36 -15.91
CA LEU A 321 10.01 -10.43 -14.87
C LEU A 321 10.55 -9.88 -13.54
N PRO A 322 9.77 -9.08 -12.80
CA PRO A 322 10.14 -8.68 -11.46
C PRO A 322 10.13 -9.87 -10.49
N GLU A 323 10.80 -9.72 -9.36
CA GLU A 323 10.71 -10.70 -8.27
C GLU A 323 9.27 -10.86 -7.80
N SER A 324 8.82 -12.12 -7.78
CA SER A 324 7.48 -12.45 -7.30
C SER A 324 7.42 -12.36 -5.78
N HIS A 325 6.31 -11.84 -5.26
CA HIS A 325 6.03 -11.81 -3.84
C HIS A 325 4.58 -12.20 -3.60
N HIS A 326 4.32 -12.74 -2.42
CA HIS A 326 2.96 -13.03 -2.01
C HIS A 326 2.21 -11.73 -1.67
N TRP A 327 0.94 -11.65 -2.04
CA TRP A 327 0.06 -10.53 -1.73
C TRP A 327 0.00 -10.24 -0.23
N HIS A 328 0.06 -11.27 0.62
CA HIS A 328 0.03 -11.08 2.06
C HIS A 328 1.22 -10.27 2.60
N ARG A 329 2.31 -10.17 1.82
CA ARG A 329 3.50 -9.35 2.10
C ARG A 329 3.46 -7.99 1.40
N SER A 330 2.49 -7.72 0.52
CA SER A 330 2.33 -6.43 -0.14
C SER A 330 2.11 -5.31 0.88
N TRP A 331 2.78 -4.18 0.70
CA TRP A 331 2.63 -3.01 1.57
C TRP A 331 1.20 -2.49 1.63
N ILE A 332 0.43 -2.63 0.53
CA ILE A 332 -0.98 -2.21 0.46
C ILE A 332 -1.79 -2.99 1.48
N ARG A 333 -1.58 -4.31 1.61
CA ARG A 333 -2.32 -5.13 2.57
C ARG A 333 -2.00 -4.77 4.02
N GLN A 334 -0.78 -4.35 4.27
CA GLN A 334 -0.31 -3.90 5.57
C GLN A 334 -0.67 -2.44 5.87
N SER A 335 -1.39 -1.78 4.96
CA SER A 335 -1.87 -0.40 5.15
C SER A 335 -3.27 -0.42 5.74
N GLY A 336 -3.55 0.55 6.60
CA GLY A 336 -4.80 0.63 7.35
C GLY A 336 -5.25 2.06 7.61
N LEU A 337 -6.45 2.18 8.18
CA LEU A 337 -7.04 3.44 8.58
C LEU A 337 -7.46 3.33 10.03
N LEU A 338 -6.86 4.15 10.90
CA LEU A 338 -7.29 4.23 12.29
C LEU A 338 -8.51 5.17 12.41
N ARG A 339 -9.57 4.67 13.04
CA ARG A 339 -10.80 5.44 13.37
C ARG A 339 -11.02 5.48 14.89
N GLY A 340 -11.60 6.58 15.37
CA GLY A 340 -12.17 6.65 16.72
C GLY A 340 -11.15 6.86 17.84
N GLN A 341 -11.33 6.17 18.97
CA GLN A 341 -10.63 6.41 20.25
C GLN A 341 -9.12 6.11 20.23
N GLU A 342 -8.61 5.41 19.21
CA GLU A 342 -7.18 5.16 19.00
C GLU A 342 -6.53 6.20 18.06
N GLN A 343 -7.26 7.26 17.70
CA GLN A 343 -6.64 8.42 17.10
C GLN A 343 -5.68 9.06 18.12
N PRO A 344 -4.38 9.22 17.80
CA PRO A 344 -3.52 10.08 18.61
C PRO A 344 -4.12 11.49 18.65
N GLU A 345 -3.93 12.20 19.77
CA GLU A 345 -4.41 13.58 19.94
C GLU A 345 -4.10 14.42 18.70
N TYR A 346 -5.10 15.20 18.30
CA TYR A 346 -5.17 16.03 17.10
C TYR A 346 -3.83 16.73 16.80
N VAL A 347 -3.07 16.21 15.84
CA VAL A 347 -1.86 16.88 15.34
C VAL A 347 -2.33 18.09 14.54
N ARG A 348 -2.10 19.30 15.06
CA ARG A 348 -2.50 20.52 14.36
C ARG A 348 -1.66 20.63 13.08
N ASN A 349 -2.22 21.20 12.03
CA ASN A 349 -1.50 21.45 10.76
C ASN A 349 -0.18 22.24 10.96
N THR A 350 -0.08 23.00 12.06
CA THR A 350 1.17 23.61 12.52
C THR A 350 2.28 22.61 12.78
N ASP A 351 2.01 21.38 13.22
CA ASP A 351 3.01 20.37 13.60
C ASP A 351 3.63 19.67 12.38
N LEU A 352 2.86 19.46 11.30
CA LEU A 352 3.37 19.01 10.00
C LEU A 352 4.20 20.10 9.28
N LEU A 353 3.92 21.38 9.57
CA LEU A 353 4.67 22.54 9.07
C LEU A 353 5.81 22.99 10.01
N PHE A 354 5.81 22.58 11.28
CA PHE A 354 6.84 22.95 12.29
C PHE A 354 8.19 22.33 11.94
N GLY A 355 8.21 21.14 11.31
CA GLY A 355 9.43 20.51 10.83
C GLY A 355 10.22 21.33 9.82
N LEU A 356 9.60 22.29 9.12
CA LEU A 356 10.28 23.27 8.25
C LEU A 356 10.50 24.61 8.94
N ARG A 357 9.58 25.06 9.79
CA ARG A 357 9.73 26.34 10.52
C ARG A 357 10.80 26.30 11.62
N LEU A 358 11.16 25.12 12.15
CA LEU A 358 12.19 24.95 13.17
C LEU A 358 13.59 24.67 12.62
N VAL A 359 13.76 24.58 11.29
CA VAL A 359 15.02 24.14 10.70
C VAL A 359 15.71 25.30 10.02
N SER A 360 16.56 25.99 10.78
CA SER A 360 17.36 27.13 10.32
C SER A 360 18.60 26.73 9.50
N ARG A 361 18.77 25.44 9.13
CA ARG A 361 19.97 24.96 8.44
C ARG A 361 19.61 24.08 7.24
N PRO A 362 19.84 24.54 5.99
CA PRO A 362 19.74 23.70 4.82
C PRO A 362 20.77 22.56 4.88
N GLY A 363 20.48 21.46 4.18
CA GLY A 363 21.40 20.34 4.04
C GLY A 363 22.73 20.72 3.37
N PRO A 364 23.72 19.81 3.40
CA PRO A 364 25.07 20.11 2.97
C PRO A 364 25.13 20.52 1.49
N GLU A 365 25.92 21.55 1.18
CA GLU A 365 26.36 21.80 -0.20
C GLU A 365 27.37 20.70 -0.57
N ARG A 366 26.98 19.80 -1.48
CA ARG A 366 27.94 18.91 -2.13
C ARG A 366 28.48 19.67 -3.34
N GLY A 367 29.75 20.01 -3.33
CA GLY A 367 30.44 20.49 -4.53
C GLY A 367 30.31 19.46 -5.65
N GLU A 368 30.05 19.95 -6.86
CA GLU A 368 29.95 19.16 -8.09
C GLU A 368 31.19 18.29 -8.36
#